data_AF-A0AAD6B4P6-F1
#
_entry.id   AF-A0AAD6B4P6-F1
#
_cell.length_a   1.000
_cell.length_b   1.000
_cell.length_c   1.000
_cell.angle_alpha   90.00
_cell.angle_beta   90.00
_cell.angle_gamma   90.00
#
_symmetry.space_group_name_H-M   'P 1'
#
loop_
_entity.id
_entity.type
_entity.pdbx_description
1 polymer ?
#
loop_
_entity_poly.entity_id
_entity_poly.type
_entity_poly.pdbx_seq_one_letter_code
_entity_poly.pdbx_strand_id
1 'polypeptide(L)' 'TDECEDGQFQCNNKRCIPTIWRCDDDDDCSDNSDEENCRQQDEASGMPKNV' A
#
# COMPACT_ATOMS: atom_id res chain seq x y z
N THR A 1 -3.34 -3.23 -20.58
CA THR A 1 -3.36 -2.15 -19.60
C THR A 1 -2.92 -2.79 -18.31
N ASP A 2 -1.65 -2.66 -17.96
CA ASP A 2 -1.11 -3.14 -16.68
C ASP A 2 -1.46 -2.10 -15.62
N GLU A 3 -2.76 -1.91 -15.41
CA GLU A 3 -3.31 -0.98 -14.45
C GLU A 3 -3.99 -1.85 -13.39
N CYS A 4 -3.52 -1.72 -12.15
CA CYS A 4 -4.21 -2.33 -11.01
C CYS A 4 -5.67 -1.88 -11.00
N GLU A 5 -6.56 -2.68 -10.43
CA GLU A 5 -7.99 -2.37 -10.37
C GLU A 5 -8.25 -1.08 -9.58
N ASP A 6 -9.41 -0.45 -9.79
CA ASP A 6 -9.84 0.67 -8.95
C ASP A 6 -9.77 0.28 -7.46
N GLY A 7 -9.02 1.06 -6.67
CA GLY A 7 -8.78 0.78 -5.25
C GLY A 7 -7.56 -0.09 -4.95
N GLN A 8 -6.73 -0.39 -5.96
CA GLN A 8 -5.41 -1.01 -5.78
C GLN A 8 -4.28 -0.01 -6.04
N PHE A 9 -3.19 -0.16 -5.29
CA PHE A 9 -1.93 0.53 -5.47
C PHE A 9 -0.94 -0.39 -6.20
N GLN A 10 -0.24 0.16 -7.20
CA GLN A 10 0.80 -0.55 -7.93
C GLN A 10 2.16 -0.31 -7.29
N CYS A 11 2.76 -1.38 -6.77
CA CYS A 11 4.10 -1.42 -6.24
C CYS A 11 5.16 -1.18 -7.34
N ASN A 12 6.39 -0.85 -6.95
CA ASN A 12 7.50 -0.66 -7.89
C ASN A 12 7.86 -1.96 -8.65
N ASN A 13 7.68 -3.12 -8.02
CA ASN A 13 7.81 -4.44 -8.63
C ASN A 13 6.62 -4.86 -9.51
N LYS A 14 5.64 -3.97 -9.74
CA LYS A 14 4.40 -4.19 -10.52
C LYS A 14 3.36 -5.10 -9.85
N ARG A 15 3.54 -5.45 -8.58
CA ARG A 15 2.50 -6.08 -7.77
C ARG A 15 1.38 -5.08 -7.50
N CYS A 16 0.16 -5.57 -7.38
CA CYS A 16 -0.99 -4.78 -6.97
C CYS A 16 -1.38 -5.18 -5.55
N ILE A 17 -1.51 -4.20 -4.67
CA ILE A 17 -2.04 -4.36 -3.31
C ILE A 17 -3.27 -3.47 -3.15
N PRO A 18 -4.19 -3.74 -2.21
CA PRO A 18 -5.21 -2.78 -1.83
C PRO A 18 -4.60 -1.43 -1.44
N THR A 19 -5.17 -0.30 -1.90
CA THR A 19 -4.66 1.04 -1.53
C THR A 19 -4.72 1.29 -0.01
N ILE A 20 -5.56 0.54 0.71
CA ILE A 20 -5.64 0.56 2.19
C ILE A 20 -4.43 -0.06 2.88
N TRP A 21 -3.57 -0.77 2.16
CA TRP A 21 -2.33 -1.36 2.67
C TRP A 21 -1.12 -0.47 2.39
N ARG A 22 -1.35 0.77 1.96
CA ARG A 22 -0.28 1.73 1.75
C ARG A 22 -0.09 2.54 3.03
N CYS A 23 1.13 2.61 3.53
CA CYS A 23 1.48 3.30 4.76
C CYS A 23 0.81 2.69 5.99
N ASP A 24 0.88 1.37 6.14
CA ASP A 24 0.33 0.64 7.29
C ASP A 24 1.39 -0.07 8.16
N ASP A 25 2.66 0.30 8.00
CA ASP A 25 3.83 -0.23 8.69
C ASP A 25 4.16 -1.71 8.34
N ASP A 26 3.52 -2.30 7.32
CA ASP A 26 3.81 -3.64 6.78
C ASP A 26 4.32 -3.56 5.32
N ASP A 27 5.18 -4.51 4.92
CA ASP A 27 5.66 -4.60 3.54
C ASP A 27 4.78 -5.56 2.73
N ASP A 28 3.66 -5.07 2.20
CA ASP A 28 2.76 -5.85 1.35
C ASP A 28 3.23 -5.92 -0.09
N CYS A 29 4.00 -4.92 -0.51
CA CYS A 29 4.60 -4.90 -1.83
C CYS A 29 5.76 -5.90 -1.98
N SER A 30 6.36 -6.41 -0.90
CA SER A 30 7.61 -7.21 -0.87
C SER A 30 8.85 -6.48 -1.42
N ASP A 31 8.70 -5.19 -1.71
CA ASP A 31 9.76 -4.26 -2.10
C ASP A 31 9.67 -2.93 -1.32
N ASN A 32 8.80 -2.89 -0.29
CA ASN A 32 8.52 -1.77 0.60
C ASN A 32 8.03 -0.49 -0.09
N SER A 33 7.62 -0.57 -1.37
CA SER A 33 7.21 0.61 -2.13
C SER A 33 5.85 1.21 -1.71
N ASP A 34 5.06 0.45 -0.98
CA ASP A 34 3.85 0.86 -0.27
C ASP A 34 4.12 1.69 0.98
N GLU A 35 5.26 1.49 1.63
CA GLU A 35 5.66 2.23 2.85
C GLU A 35 6.54 3.43 2.54
N GLU A 36 6.82 3.68 1.25
CA GLU A 36 7.59 4.82 0.78
C GLU A 36 6.68 6.05 0.59
N ASN A 37 7.21 7.24 0.90
CA ASN A 37 6.50 8.53 0.73
C ASN A 37 5.24 8.72 1.59
N CYS A 38 5.11 7.97 2.68
CA CYS A 38 4.07 8.17 3.69
C CYS A 38 4.24 9.54 4.35
N ARG A 39 3.27 10.44 4.16
CA ARG A 39 3.23 11.67 4.96
C ARG A 39 2.84 11.25 6.37
N GLN A 40 3.57 11.70 7.39
CA GLN A 40 3.35 11.42 8.83
C GLN A 40 1.99 11.94 9.37
N GLN A 41 0.99 12.13 8.52
CA GLN A 41 -0.34 12.66 8.82
C GLN A 41 -1.46 11.76 8.28
N ASP A 42 -1.11 10.66 7.62
CA ASP A 42 -2.06 9.67 7.11
C ASP A 42 -2.14 8.45 8.05
N GLU A 43 -2.06 8.68 9.36
CA GLU A 43 -2.33 7.74 10.48
C GLU A 43 -3.78 7.17 10.47
N ALA A 44 -4.51 7.37 9.37
CA ALA A 44 -5.84 6.86 9.11
C ALA A 44 -5.89 5.87 7.93
N SER A 45 -4.77 5.61 7.23
CA SER A 45 -4.68 4.53 6.23
C SER A 45 -4.25 3.20 6.83
N GLY A 46 -3.61 3.22 8.01
CA GLY A 46 -3.40 2.04 8.85
C GLY A 46 -4.72 1.53 9.41
N MET A 47 -5.55 0.93 8.57
CA MET A 47 -6.56 0.00 9.07
C MET A 47 -5.78 -1.14 9.72
N PRO A 48 -6.08 -1.55 10.96
CA PRO A 48 -5.50 -2.78 11.47
C PRO A 48 -5.84 -3.87 10.46
N LYS A 49 -4.82 -4.52 9.89
CA LYS A 49 -4.96 -5.86 9.28
C LYS A 49 -5.59 -6.69 10.40
N ASN A 50 -6.92 -6.76 10.44
CA ASN A 50 -7.65 -7.26 11.59
C ASN A 50 -7.06 -8.63 11.95
N VAL A 51 -6.77 -8.81 13.25
CA VAL A 51 -6.54 -10.11 13.91
C VAL A 51 -7.22 -11.29 13.20
#